data_AF-A0A0Q1D5J0-F1
#
_entry.id   AF-A0A0Q1D5J0-F1
#
_cell.length_a   1.000
_cell.length_b   1.000
_cell.length_c   1.000
_cell.angle_alpha   90.00
_cell.angle_beta   90.00
_cell.angle_gamma   90.00
#
_symmetry.space_group_name_H-M   'P 1'
#
loop_
_entity.id
_entity.type
_entity.pdbx_description
1 polymer ?
#
loop_
_entity_poly.entity_id
_entity_poly.type
_entity_poly.pdbx_seq_one_letter_code
_entity_poly.pdbx_strand_id
1 'polypeptide(L)'
;MSGFAAASPAPRPNGPGRDRAGSGAKVLNIGQVLERLRADFADITLSKIRYLEAEGLVEPARTSANYRKYSADDVARLRYVLHAQRERFLPLRVIKEELASLDREETPVHRPGPRAVPPHPAPTGLDAILGVERVRMSRRELLAAVGLDEEELADLERHGLVAPIAGGGYYDSDALLVARTVALLAGHGVQARHLRAARTVADREAGLIEAATAPLRGQRGSDNAGRQAETADELAALLVRLHAALLRSRLAAGRSS
;
A
#
# COMPACT_ATOMS: atom_id res chain seq x y z
N MET A 1 -25.37 6.87 -86.03
CA MET A 1 -23.96 7.18 -86.33
C MET A 1 -23.18 7.11 -85.03
N SER A 2 -22.15 6.25 -85.00
CA SER A 2 -20.91 6.27 -84.19
C SER A 2 -21.00 6.65 -82.69
N GLY A 3 -20.46 5.93 -81.72
CA GLY A 3 -19.42 4.90 -81.66
C GLY A 3 -18.70 5.01 -80.30
N PHE A 4 -18.02 3.93 -79.88
CA PHE A 4 -17.03 3.83 -78.77
C PHE A 4 -17.54 4.01 -77.33
N ALA A 5 -16.96 3.44 -76.27
CA ALA A 5 -16.17 2.24 -75.95
C ALA A 5 -15.93 2.33 -74.42
N ALA A 6 -15.57 1.20 -73.81
CA ALA A 6 -15.40 0.98 -72.38
C ALA A 6 -14.38 1.89 -71.66
N ALA A 7 -14.60 2.12 -70.36
CA ALA A 7 -13.52 2.20 -69.36
C ALA A 7 -14.05 1.99 -67.93
N SER A 8 -13.51 0.97 -67.26
CA SER A 8 -13.64 0.67 -65.84
C SER A 8 -13.13 1.81 -64.95
N PRO A 9 -13.71 2.06 -63.76
CA PRO A 9 -13.01 2.76 -62.70
C PRO A 9 -12.24 1.77 -61.81
N ALA A 10 -10.92 1.96 -61.76
CA ALA A 10 -9.99 1.25 -60.90
C ALA A 10 -10.32 1.42 -59.40
N PRO A 11 -10.00 0.43 -58.55
CA PRO A 11 -10.14 0.52 -57.11
C PRO A 11 -9.10 1.48 -56.52
N ARG A 12 -9.56 2.42 -55.69
CA ARG A 12 -8.67 3.31 -54.91
C ARG A 12 -8.03 2.51 -53.76
N PRO A 13 -6.74 2.74 -53.46
CA PRO A 13 -5.99 1.93 -52.51
C PRO A 13 -6.28 2.32 -51.05
N ASN A 14 -6.40 1.27 -50.22
CA ASN A 14 -6.04 1.17 -48.80
C ASN A 14 -5.73 2.49 -48.05
N GLY A 15 -6.71 2.97 -47.29
CA GLY A 15 -6.42 3.58 -45.99
C GLY A 15 -6.26 2.46 -44.96
N PRO A 16 -5.31 2.55 -44.01
CA PRO A 16 -5.06 1.49 -43.05
C PRO A 16 -6.25 1.39 -42.09
N GLY A 17 -7.20 0.50 -42.42
CA GLY A 17 -8.01 -0.16 -41.43
C GLY A 17 -7.06 -0.74 -40.40
N ARG A 18 -7.22 -0.32 -39.15
CA ARG A 18 -6.47 -0.87 -38.02
C ARG A 18 -6.88 -2.33 -37.85
N ASP A 19 -6.29 -3.19 -38.66
CA ASP A 19 -6.11 -4.60 -38.38
C ASP A 19 -5.22 -4.68 -37.14
N ARG A 20 -5.83 -4.60 -35.96
CA ARG A 20 -5.20 -5.06 -34.73
C ARG A 20 -5.20 -6.60 -34.76
N ALA A 21 -4.37 -7.16 -35.62
CA ALA A 21 -3.97 -8.55 -35.54
C ALA A 21 -2.77 -8.66 -34.59
N GLY A 22 -2.95 -9.37 -33.47
CA GLY A 22 -1.90 -10.22 -32.93
C GLY A 22 -1.09 -9.73 -31.73
N SER A 23 -1.73 -9.52 -30.58
CA SER A 23 -1.30 -10.30 -29.42
C SER A 23 -2.45 -11.22 -29.09
N GLY A 24 -2.35 -12.47 -29.55
CA GLY A 24 -3.34 -13.49 -29.22
C GLY A 24 -3.32 -13.70 -27.71
N ALA A 25 -4.18 -12.99 -27.00
CA ALA A 25 -4.47 -13.26 -25.60
C ALA A 25 -4.96 -14.71 -25.55
N LYS A 26 -4.03 -15.63 -25.27
CA LYS A 26 -4.30 -17.06 -25.12
C LYS A 26 -5.29 -17.16 -23.99
N VAL A 27 -6.57 -17.31 -24.32
CA VAL A 27 -7.61 -17.30 -23.32
C VAL A 27 -7.63 -18.66 -22.62
N LEU A 28 -7.46 -18.64 -21.31
CA LEU A 28 -7.26 -19.82 -20.48
C LEU A 28 -8.54 -20.17 -19.73
N ASN A 29 -8.77 -21.46 -19.56
CA ASN A 29 -9.77 -21.95 -18.63
C ASN A 29 -9.20 -21.99 -17.20
N ILE A 30 -10.06 -22.00 -16.18
CA ILE A 30 -9.67 -22.00 -14.77
C ILE A 30 -8.73 -23.18 -14.41
N GLY A 31 -8.89 -24.33 -15.07
CA GLY A 31 -8.00 -25.49 -14.90
C GLY A 31 -6.59 -25.25 -15.45
N GLN A 32 -6.47 -24.56 -16.59
CA GLN A 32 -5.18 -24.19 -17.18
C GLN A 32 -4.47 -23.10 -16.37
N VAL A 33 -5.24 -22.19 -15.76
CA VAL A 33 -4.71 -21.20 -14.81
C VAL A 33 -4.14 -21.90 -13.57
N LEU A 34 -4.87 -22.89 -13.03
CA LEU A 34 -4.42 -23.68 -11.89
C LEU A 34 -3.10 -24.42 -12.18
N GLU A 35 -2.98 -25.08 -13.34
CA GLU A 35 -1.75 -25.77 -13.74
C GLU A 35 -0.55 -24.82 -13.83
N ARG A 36 -0.75 -23.61 -14.38
CA ARG A 36 0.32 -22.60 -14.49
C ARG A 36 0.74 -22.05 -13.13
N LEU A 37 -0.21 -21.80 -12.23
CA LEU A 37 0.09 -21.26 -10.90
C LEU A 37 0.71 -22.32 -9.97
N ARG A 38 0.39 -23.61 -10.18
CA ARG A 38 1.00 -24.71 -9.41
C ARG A 38 2.51 -24.85 -9.58
N ALA A 39 3.07 -24.36 -10.69
CA ALA A 39 4.51 -24.34 -10.90
C ALA A 39 5.25 -23.46 -9.86
N ASP A 40 4.62 -22.36 -9.43
CA ASP A 40 5.19 -21.38 -8.51
C ASP A 40 4.61 -21.50 -7.08
N PHE A 41 3.41 -22.09 -6.95
CA PHE A 41 2.65 -22.23 -5.70
C PHE A 41 2.00 -23.62 -5.59
N ALA A 42 2.68 -24.57 -4.93
CA ALA A 42 2.20 -25.95 -4.83
C ALA A 42 0.84 -26.09 -4.10
N ASP A 43 0.55 -25.20 -3.15
CA ASP A 43 -0.65 -25.27 -2.30
C ASP A 43 -1.89 -24.59 -2.91
N ILE A 44 -1.81 -24.11 -4.16
CA ILE A 44 -2.95 -23.44 -4.79
C ILE A 44 -4.05 -24.43 -5.18
N THR A 45 -5.28 -24.08 -4.85
CA THR A 45 -6.49 -24.84 -5.16
C THR A 45 -7.46 -24.04 -6.03
N LEU A 46 -8.36 -24.75 -6.70
CA LEU A 46 -9.44 -24.13 -7.48
C LEU A 46 -10.33 -23.22 -6.62
N SER A 47 -10.58 -23.62 -5.37
CA SER A 47 -11.35 -22.85 -4.39
C SER A 47 -10.69 -21.51 -4.05
N LYS A 48 -9.35 -21.49 -3.92
CA LYS A 48 -8.60 -20.25 -3.66
C LYS A 48 -8.69 -19.28 -4.84
N ILE A 49 -8.58 -19.77 -6.08
CA ILE A 49 -8.71 -18.92 -7.28
C ILE A 49 -10.11 -18.30 -7.37
N ARG A 50 -11.16 -19.11 -7.13
CA ARG A 50 -12.55 -18.61 -7.11
C ARG A 50 -12.81 -17.60 -5.99
N TYR A 51 -12.20 -17.82 -4.83
CA TYR A 51 -12.29 -16.87 -3.71
C TYR A 51 -11.65 -15.52 -4.08
N LEU A 52 -10.47 -15.52 -4.70
CA LEU A 52 -9.81 -14.29 -5.16
C LEU A 52 -10.60 -13.56 -6.25
N GLU A 53 -11.26 -14.31 -7.14
CA GLU A 53 -12.19 -13.75 -8.12
C GLU A 53 -13.43 -13.11 -7.45
N ALA A 54 -14.05 -13.81 -6.49
CA ALA A 54 -15.24 -13.30 -5.78
C ALA A 54 -14.94 -12.03 -4.98
N GLU A 55 -13.71 -11.92 -4.47
CA GLU A 55 -13.20 -10.72 -3.82
C GLU A 55 -12.89 -9.60 -4.82
N GLY A 56 -12.87 -9.84 -6.13
CA GLY A 56 -12.62 -8.81 -7.14
C GLY A 56 -11.13 -8.48 -7.33
N LEU A 57 -10.22 -9.42 -7.03
CA LEU A 57 -8.80 -9.24 -7.34
C LEU A 57 -8.54 -9.46 -8.83
N VAL A 58 -9.41 -10.21 -9.50
CA VAL A 58 -9.33 -10.58 -10.91
C VAL A 58 -10.74 -10.64 -11.48
N GLU A 59 -10.94 -10.05 -12.66
CA GLU A 59 -12.22 -9.96 -13.33
C GLU A 59 -12.15 -10.66 -14.70
N PRO A 60 -12.28 -12.01 -14.76
CA PRO A 60 -12.15 -12.73 -16.02
C PRO A 60 -13.32 -12.39 -16.95
N ALA A 61 -13.01 -12.23 -18.23
CA ALA A 61 -14.02 -11.98 -19.26
C ALA A 61 -15.02 -13.15 -19.35
N ARG A 62 -16.30 -12.84 -19.53
CA ARG A 62 -17.34 -13.84 -19.78
C ARG A 62 -17.61 -13.98 -21.27
N THR A 63 -17.73 -15.21 -21.73
CA THR A 63 -18.20 -15.51 -23.09
C THR A 63 -19.72 -15.31 -23.21
N SER A 64 -20.22 -15.20 -24.44
CA SER A 64 -21.67 -15.20 -24.74
C SER A 64 -22.41 -16.44 -24.22
N ALA A 65 -21.69 -17.54 -23.99
CA ALA A 65 -22.19 -18.76 -23.36
C ALA A 65 -21.97 -18.80 -21.82
N ASN A 66 -21.66 -17.66 -21.19
CA ASN A 66 -21.49 -17.47 -19.75
C ASN A 66 -20.33 -18.26 -19.07
N TYR A 67 -19.39 -18.78 -19.86
CA TYR A 67 -18.14 -19.36 -19.32
C TYR A 67 -17.09 -18.28 -19.07
N ARG A 68 -16.34 -18.42 -17.97
CA ARG A 68 -15.21 -17.57 -17.58
C ARG A 68 -13.98 -17.88 -18.42
N LYS A 69 -13.29 -16.83 -18.82
CA LYS A 69 -12.14 -16.88 -19.70
C LYS A 69 -11.06 -15.96 -19.13
N TYR A 70 -9.98 -16.55 -18.64
CA TYR A 70 -8.86 -15.82 -18.02
C TYR A 70 -7.85 -15.45 -19.10
N SER A 71 -7.43 -14.20 -19.11
CA SER A 71 -6.35 -13.69 -19.94
C SER A 71 -4.98 -14.04 -19.33
N ALA A 72 -3.90 -13.77 -20.08
CA ALA A 72 -2.55 -13.87 -19.53
C ALA A 72 -2.32 -12.85 -18.38
N ASP A 73 -2.99 -11.71 -18.47
CA ASP A 73 -2.94 -10.64 -17.48
C ASP A 73 -3.59 -11.06 -16.16
N ASP A 74 -4.74 -11.74 -16.23
CA ASP A 74 -5.40 -12.30 -15.07
C ASP A 74 -4.50 -13.29 -14.32
N VAL A 75 -3.68 -14.07 -15.05
CA VAL A 75 -2.71 -14.98 -14.44
C VAL A 75 -1.56 -14.23 -13.78
N ALA A 76 -1.06 -13.17 -14.41
CA ALA A 76 -0.03 -12.31 -13.81
C ALA A 76 -0.54 -11.65 -12.53
N ARG A 77 -1.78 -11.17 -12.54
CA ARG A 77 -2.47 -10.58 -11.39
C ARG A 77 -2.64 -11.59 -10.26
N LEU A 78 -3.09 -12.83 -10.55
CA LEU A 78 -3.15 -13.89 -9.55
C LEU A 78 -1.77 -14.22 -8.94
N ARG A 79 -0.71 -14.27 -9.76
CA ARG A 79 0.66 -14.51 -9.28
C ARG A 79 1.11 -13.40 -8.33
N TYR A 80 0.84 -12.15 -8.68
CA TYR A 80 1.15 -10.99 -7.83
C TYR A 80 0.44 -11.09 -6.47
N VAL A 81 -0.87 -11.35 -6.48
CA VAL A 81 -1.68 -11.51 -5.26
C VAL A 81 -1.12 -12.62 -4.37
N LEU A 82 -0.82 -13.78 -4.94
CA LEU A 82 -0.31 -14.93 -4.17
C LEU A 82 1.08 -14.68 -3.59
N HIS A 83 1.94 -13.96 -4.31
CA HIS A 83 3.25 -13.56 -3.81
C HIS A 83 3.14 -12.53 -2.68
N ALA A 84 2.29 -11.51 -2.85
CA ALA A 84 2.02 -10.50 -1.83
C ALA A 84 1.43 -11.12 -0.54
N GLN A 85 0.58 -12.14 -0.66
CA GLN A 85 0.08 -12.87 0.50
C GLN A 85 1.14 -13.73 1.18
N ARG A 86 2.02 -14.39 0.41
CA ARG A 86 3.00 -15.35 0.96
C ARG A 86 4.21 -14.67 1.59
N GLU A 87 4.76 -13.66 0.91
CA GLU A 87 6.02 -13.03 1.32
C GLU A 87 5.78 -11.79 2.19
N ARG A 88 4.69 -11.05 1.94
CA ARG A 88 4.40 -9.76 2.59
C ARG A 88 3.19 -9.82 3.53
N PHE A 89 2.48 -10.95 3.60
CA PHE A 89 1.31 -11.18 4.45
C PHE A 89 0.23 -10.08 4.33
N LEU A 90 0.05 -9.53 3.12
CA LEU A 90 -0.85 -8.40 2.92
C LEU A 90 -2.34 -8.80 2.94
N PRO A 91 -3.22 -7.99 3.56
CA PRO A 91 -4.66 -8.13 3.44
C PRO A 91 -5.13 -7.93 1.99
N LEU A 92 -6.19 -8.65 1.58
CA LEU A 92 -6.72 -8.58 0.22
C LEU A 92 -7.14 -7.18 -0.21
N ARG A 93 -7.63 -6.35 0.73
CA ARG A 93 -8.00 -4.96 0.44
C ARG A 93 -6.80 -4.14 -0.04
N VAL A 94 -5.67 -4.25 0.65
CA VAL A 94 -4.42 -3.54 0.30
C VAL A 94 -3.92 -4.00 -1.07
N ILE A 95 -3.97 -5.32 -1.33
CA ILE A 95 -3.57 -5.86 -2.63
C ILE A 95 -4.48 -5.34 -3.76
N LYS A 96 -5.80 -5.18 -3.52
CA LYS A 96 -6.71 -4.55 -4.51
C LYS A 96 -6.30 -3.10 -4.81
N GLU A 97 -5.90 -2.34 -3.80
CA GLU A 97 -5.46 -0.95 -3.95
C GLU A 97 -4.13 -0.83 -4.71
N GLU A 98 -3.16 -1.73 -4.43
CA GLU A 98 -1.90 -1.83 -5.16
C GLU A 98 -2.15 -2.14 -6.65
N LEU A 99 -2.99 -3.15 -6.92
CA LEU A 99 -3.36 -3.52 -8.28
C LEU A 99 -4.10 -2.39 -9.02
N ALA A 100 -5.02 -1.70 -8.36
CA ALA A 100 -5.72 -0.55 -8.93
C ALA A 100 -4.81 0.67 -9.16
N SER A 101 -3.67 0.75 -8.47
CA SER A 101 -2.66 1.78 -8.71
C SER A 101 -1.82 1.44 -9.93
N LEU A 102 -1.41 0.18 -10.09
CA LEU A 102 -0.73 -0.32 -11.29
C LEU A 102 -1.60 -0.14 -12.55
N ASP A 103 -2.89 -0.45 -12.47
CA ASP A 103 -3.82 -0.25 -13.59
C ASP A 103 -3.97 1.23 -14.00
N ARG A 104 -3.87 2.15 -13.03
CA ARG A 104 -3.96 3.61 -13.23
C ARG A 104 -2.68 4.19 -13.81
N GLU A 105 -1.52 3.65 -13.45
CA GLU A 105 -0.24 4.02 -14.04
C GLU A 105 -0.15 3.58 -15.53
N GLU A 106 -0.89 2.53 -15.90
CA GLU A 106 -0.94 2.02 -17.28
C GLU A 106 -2.00 2.67 -18.19
N THR A 107 -2.99 3.41 -17.64
CA THR A 107 -4.06 4.06 -18.43
C THR A 107 -4.05 5.59 -18.34
N PRO A 108 -3.51 6.30 -19.35
CA PRO A 108 -3.59 7.76 -19.40
C PRO A 108 -4.96 8.18 -19.93
N VAL A 109 -5.92 8.49 -19.05
CA VAL A 109 -7.13 9.23 -19.43
C VAL A 109 -7.35 10.41 -18.49
N HIS A 110 -7.00 11.59 -19.00
CA HIS A 110 -7.25 12.89 -18.40
C HIS A 110 -8.76 13.18 -18.36
N ARG A 111 -9.31 13.58 -17.21
CA ARG A 111 -10.61 14.26 -17.13
C ARG A 111 -10.57 15.38 -16.08
N PRO A 112 -10.99 16.62 -16.43
CA PRO A 112 -11.12 17.72 -15.50
C PRO A 112 -12.47 17.63 -14.77
N GLY A 113 -12.46 17.68 -13.45
CA GLY A 113 -13.62 17.56 -12.57
C GLY A 113 -13.22 17.81 -11.10
N PRO A 114 -14.20 18.11 -10.21
CA PRO A 114 -14.08 19.07 -9.12
C PRO A 114 -12.92 18.75 -8.18
N ARG A 115 -12.15 19.80 -7.85
CA ARG A 115 -10.91 19.82 -7.06
C ARG A 115 -10.78 18.59 -6.14
N ALA A 116 -10.15 17.55 -6.67
CA ALA A 116 -9.74 16.40 -5.91
C ALA A 116 -8.81 16.90 -4.81
N VAL A 117 -9.16 16.59 -3.55
CA VAL A 117 -8.13 16.44 -2.53
C VAL A 117 -7.09 15.49 -3.12
N PRO A 118 -5.81 15.86 -3.19
CA PRO A 118 -4.84 15.10 -3.96
C PRO A 118 -4.87 13.63 -3.55
N PRO A 119 -4.81 12.69 -4.52
CA PRO A 119 -4.71 11.27 -4.22
C PRO A 119 -3.53 11.10 -3.27
N HIS A 120 -3.78 10.44 -2.13
CA HIS A 120 -2.70 10.19 -1.19
C HIS A 120 -1.61 9.38 -1.89
N PRO A 121 -0.34 9.80 -1.80
CA PRO A 121 0.76 8.93 -2.22
C PRO A 121 0.64 7.61 -1.45
N ALA A 122 1.02 6.50 -2.08
CA ALA A 122 1.13 5.21 -1.38
C ALA A 122 1.94 5.41 -0.09
N PRO A 123 1.59 4.74 1.03
CA PRO A 123 2.33 4.90 2.27
C PRO A 123 3.80 4.54 2.01
N THR A 124 4.71 5.47 2.29
CA THR A 124 6.17 5.31 2.19
C THR A 124 6.80 5.37 3.57
N GLY A 125 8.05 4.90 3.69
CA GLY A 125 8.82 5.03 4.92
C GLY A 125 8.13 4.42 6.14
N LEU A 126 7.98 5.23 7.18
CA LEU A 126 7.40 4.79 8.44
C LEU A 126 5.89 4.52 8.34
N ASP A 127 5.15 5.24 7.48
CA ASP A 127 3.71 5.01 7.23
C ASP A 127 3.46 3.59 6.70
N ALA A 128 4.39 3.07 5.86
CA ALA A 128 4.32 1.72 5.33
C ALA A 128 4.62 0.65 6.40
N ILE A 129 5.58 0.94 7.29
CA ILE A 129 5.98 0.03 8.38
C ILE A 129 4.86 -0.06 9.44
N LEU A 130 4.22 1.07 9.75
CA LEU A 130 3.21 1.18 10.78
C LEU A 130 1.78 0.92 10.27
N GLY A 131 1.57 0.86 8.95
CA GLY A 131 0.27 0.53 8.35
C GLY A 131 -0.80 1.60 8.60
N VAL A 132 -0.40 2.88 8.47
CA VAL A 132 -1.18 4.02 8.96
C VAL A 132 -2.28 4.44 7.97
N GLU A 133 -3.56 4.33 8.34
CA GLU A 133 -4.64 5.15 7.74
C GLU A 133 -4.65 6.52 8.43
N ARG A 134 -4.56 7.62 7.67
CA ARG A 134 -4.60 8.98 8.25
C ARG A 134 -6.01 9.28 8.79
N VAL A 135 -6.19 9.11 10.09
CA VAL A 135 -7.45 9.34 10.80
C VAL A 135 -7.31 10.56 11.70
N ARG A 136 -8.39 11.35 11.80
CA ARG A 136 -8.56 12.32 12.88
C ARG A 136 -9.69 11.83 13.76
N MET A 137 -9.41 11.72 15.05
CA MET A 137 -10.38 11.26 16.04
C MET A 137 -10.48 12.22 17.21
N SER A 138 -11.69 12.40 17.71
CA SER A 138 -11.91 13.06 18.99
C SER A 138 -11.40 12.20 20.14
N ARG A 139 -11.20 12.81 21.31
CA ARG A 139 -10.83 12.12 22.55
C ARG A 139 -11.72 10.92 22.86
N ARG A 140 -13.04 11.09 22.73
CA ARG A 140 -14.03 10.04 22.98
C ARG A 140 -13.92 8.88 22.00
N GLU A 141 -13.62 9.18 20.74
CA GLU A 141 -13.40 8.15 19.70
C GLU A 141 -12.09 7.39 19.93
N LEU A 142 -11.02 8.06 20.38
CA LEU A 142 -9.77 7.40 20.75
C LEU A 142 -9.98 6.41 21.89
N LEU A 143 -10.64 6.83 22.97
CA LEU A 143 -10.96 5.96 24.11
C LEU A 143 -11.78 4.74 23.69
N ALA A 144 -12.84 4.96 22.89
CA ALA A 144 -13.68 3.88 22.38
C ALA A 144 -12.93 2.93 21.45
N ALA A 145 -11.99 3.43 20.63
CA ALA A 145 -11.25 2.63 19.68
C ALA A 145 -10.19 1.74 20.35
N VAL A 146 -9.61 2.17 21.46
CA VAL A 146 -8.55 1.44 22.18
C VAL A 146 -9.10 0.63 23.36
N GLY A 147 -10.26 1.03 23.89
CA GLY A 147 -10.82 0.45 25.12
C GLY A 147 -10.15 0.98 26.39
N LEU A 148 -9.60 2.20 26.33
CA LEU A 148 -9.01 2.88 27.49
C LEU A 148 -10.07 3.73 28.20
N ASP A 149 -9.85 3.98 29.49
CA ASP A 149 -10.60 4.98 30.25
C ASP A 149 -9.94 6.38 30.23
N GLU A 150 -10.65 7.35 30.78
CA GLU A 150 -10.22 8.76 30.80
C GLU A 150 -8.96 8.97 31.63
N GLU A 151 -8.75 8.17 32.68
CA GLU A 151 -7.60 8.27 33.59
C GLU A 151 -6.34 7.69 32.94
N GLU A 152 -6.48 6.57 32.23
CA GLU A 152 -5.44 5.93 31.43
C GLU A 152 -4.96 6.85 30.30
N LEU A 153 -5.88 7.47 29.56
CA LEU A 153 -5.50 8.44 28.52
C LEU A 153 -4.81 9.67 29.12
N ALA A 154 -5.30 10.18 30.25
CA ALA A 154 -4.64 11.26 30.95
C ALA A 154 -3.23 10.86 31.43
N ASP A 155 -3.00 9.60 31.79
CA ASP A 155 -1.66 9.11 32.16
C ASP A 155 -0.71 9.08 30.95
N LEU A 156 -1.20 8.64 29.79
CA LEU A 156 -0.44 8.69 28.53
C LEU A 156 -0.05 10.13 28.17
N GLU A 157 -0.96 11.09 28.36
CA GLU A 157 -0.72 12.51 28.12
C GLU A 157 0.27 13.12 29.12
N ARG A 158 0.15 12.78 30.41
CA ARG A 158 1.10 13.23 31.45
C ARG A 158 2.51 12.75 31.19
N HIS A 159 2.66 11.52 30.72
CA HIS A 159 3.94 10.97 30.28
C HIS A 159 4.32 11.41 28.85
N GLY A 160 3.41 12.13 28.18
CA GLY A 160 3.44 12.64 26.81
C GLY A 160 3.86 11.60 25.77
N LEU A 161 3.38 10.38 25.95
CA LEU A 161 3.38 9.36 24.92
C LEU A 161 2.37 9.69 23.83
N VAL A 162 1.27 10.34 24.22
CA VAL A 162 0.22 10.82 23.33
C VAL A 162 -0.03 12.30 23.60
N ALA A 163 -0.31 13.06 22.56
CA ALA A 163 -0.77 14.44 22.67
C ALA A 163 -1.80 14.72 21.57
N PRO A 164 -2.78 15.61 21.82
CA PRO A 164 -3.64 16.11 20.75
C PRO A 164 -2.81 16.95 19.77
N ILE A 165 -3.24 16.98 18.52
CA ILE A 165 -2.60 17.74 17.44
C ILE A 165 -2.61 19.23 17.81
N ALA A 166 -1.49 19.92 17.59
CA ALA A 166 -1.38 21.35 17.88
C ALA A 166 -2.51 22.16 17.19
N GLY A 167 -3.28 22.90 18.00
CA GLY A 167 -4.39 23.72 17.50
C GLY A 167 -5.75 23.03 17.42
N GLY A 168 -5.89 21.78 17.88
CA GLY A 168 -7.19 21.11 17.98
C GLY A 168 -7.22 19.99 19.03
N GLY A 169 -8.37 19.76 19.67
CA GLY A 169 -8.56 18.65 20.64
C GLY A 169 -8.71 17.27 19.98
N TYR A 170 -8.03 17.05 18.85
CA TYR A 170 -8.11 15.83 18.04
C TYR A 170 -6.79 15.07 18.10
N TYR A 171 -6.88 13.76 17.98
CA TYR A 171 -5.76 12.83 17.90
C TYR A 171 -5.66 12.29 16.47
N ASP A 172 -4.43 11.98 16.07
CA ASP A 172 -4.14 11.36 14.78
C ASP A 172 -4.02 9.83 14.90
N SER A 173 -3.64 9.22 13.78
CA SER A 173 -3.36 7.80 13.68
C SER A 173 -2.16 7.35 14.50
N ASP A 174 -1.16 8.21 14.71
CA ASP A 174 0.04 7.88 15.48
C ASP A 174 -0.30 7.83 16.97
N ALA A 175 -1.04 8.81 17.46
CA ALA A 175 -1.61 8.80 18.82
C ALA A 175 -2.42 7.53 19.10
N LEU A 176 -3.21 7.09 18.12
CA LEU A 176 -3.98 5.85 18.21
C LEU A 176 -3.08 4.62 18.26
N LEU A 177 -2.06 4.51 17.40
CA LEU A 177 -1.12 3.40 17.39
C LEU A 177 -0.34 3.31 18.70
N VAL A 178 0.12 4.45 19.21
CA VAL A 178 0.79 4.52 20.51
C VAL A 178 -0.16 4.06 21.62
N ALA A 179 -1.37 4.62 21.70
CA ALA A 179 -2.34 4.25 22.73
C ALA A 179 -2.67 2.74 22.72
N ARG A 180 -2.91 2.15 21.54
CA ARG A 180 -3.12 0.69 21.41
C ARG A 180 -1.92 -0.12 21.88
N THR A 181 -0.72 0.29 21.47
CA THR A 181 0.51 -0.42 21.83
C THR A 181 0.75 -0.37 23.34
N VAL A 182 0.52 0.78 23.96
CA VAL A 182 0.65 0.92 25.42
C VAL A 182 -0.41 0.11 26.16
N ALA A 183 -1.65 0.05 25.67
CA ALA A 183 -2.70 -0.80 26.24
C ALA A 183 -2.30 -2.28 26.23
N LEU A 184 -1.72 -2.77 25.13
CA LEU A 184 -1.22 -4.15 25.04
C LEU A 184 -0.05 -4.39 26.01
N LEU A 185 0.89 -3.44 26.10
CA LEU A 185 2.02 -3.49 27.03
C LEU A 185 1.58 -3.48 28.50
N ALA A 186 0.51 -2.75 28.83
CA ALA A 186 -0.07 -2.71 30.17
C ALA A 186 -0.58 -4.09 30.61
N GLY A 187 -1.14 -4.88 29.67
CA GLY A 187 -1.49 -6.29 29.90
C GLY A 187 -0.31 -7.19 30.30
N HIS A 188 0.93 -6.75 30.02
CA HIS A 188 2.17 -7.40 30.42
C HIS A 188 2.89 -6.68 31.59
N GLY A 189 2.21 -5.75 32.27
CA GLY A 189 2.77 -5.00 33.42
C GLY A 189 3.64 -3.79 33.04
N VAL A 190 3.75 -3.46 31.75
CA VAL A 190 4.53 -2.31 31.28
C VAL A 190 3.62 -1.08 31.15
N GLN A 191 3.70 -0.20 32.13
CA GLN A 191 2.90 1.05 32.20
C GLN A 191 3.61 2.24 31.54
N ALA A 192 2.86 3.31 31.29
CA ALA A 192 3.33 4.54 30.64
C ALA A 192 4.62 5.12 31.25
N ARG A 193 4.73 5.10 32.59
CA ARG A 193 5.93 5.55 33.32
C ARG A 193 7.22 4.81 32.93
N HIS A 194 7.14 3.55 32.49
CA HIS A 194 8.31 2.77 32.07
C HIS A 194 8.76 3.12 30.63
N LEU A 195 7.88 3.77 29.85
CA LEU A 195 8.12 4.10 28.45
C LEU A 195 8.79 5.47 28.23
N ARG A 196 9.03 6.22 29.31
CA ARG A 196 9.70 7.53 29.25
C ARG A 196 11.07 7.46 28.56
N ALA A 197 11.83 6.39 28.82
CA ALA A 197 13.13 6.20 28.18
C ALA A 197 12.99 5.98 26.66
N ALA A 198 12.01 5.18 26.23
CA ALA A 198 11.73 4.95 24.82
C ALA A 198 11.33 6.25 24.11
N ARG A 199 10.48 7.06 24.75
CA ARG A 199 10.13 8.41 24.24
C ARG A 199 11.37 9.29 24.06
N THR A 200 12.24 9.35 25.07
CA THR A 200 13.46 10.18 24.98
C THR A 200 14.39 9.74 23.85
N VAL A 201 14.45 8.44 23.55
CA VAL A 201 15.19 7.92 22.40
C VAL A 201 14.53 8.37 21.09
N ALA A 202 13.21 8.25 20.98
CA ALA A 202 12.47 8.70 19.79
C ALA A 202 12.66 10.21 19.53
N ASP A 203 12.60 11.05 20.58
CA ASP A 203 12.83 12.50 20.45
C ASP A 203 14.24 12.81 19.92
N ARG A 204 15.25 12.04 20.36
CA ARG A 204 16.64 12.19 19.90
C ARG A 204 16.82 11.71 18.46
N GLU A 205 16.17 10.60 18.09
CA GLU A 205 16.19 10.05 16.74
C GLU A 205 15.52 11.01 15.75
N ALA A 206 14.36 11.59 16.11
CA ALA A 206 13.71 12.64 15.33
C ALA A 206 14.63 13.85 15.13
N GLY A 207 15.26 14.35 16.20
CA GLY A 207 16.23 15.44 16.10
C GLY A 207 17.44 15.13 15.22
N LEU A 208 17.92 13.88 15.22
CA LEU A 208 19.00 13.44 14.34
C LEU A 208 18.58 13.47 12.86
N ILE A 209 17.39 12.95 12.54
CA ILE A 209 16.84 12.98 11.18
C ILE A 209 16.64 14.43 10.71
N GLU A 210 16.08 15.29 11.58
CA GLU A 210 15.89 16.70 11.27
C GLU A 210 17.20 17.42 10.98
N ALA A 211 18.26 17.15 11.76
CA ALA A 211 19.58 17.72 11.56
C ALA A 211 20.25 17.20 10.28
N ALA A 212 20.13 15.90 9.99
CA ALA A 212 20.70 15.28 8.80
C ALA A 212 20.03 15.77 7.51
N THR A 213 18.73 16.06 7.55
CA THR A 213 17.95 16.53 6.40
C THR A 213 17.89 18.05 6.27
N ALA A 214 18.33 18.81 7.29
CA ALA A 214 18.32 20.27 7.28
C ALA A 214 19.01 20.92 6.06
N PRO A 215 20.18 20.44 5.57
CA PRO A 215 20.83 21.02 4.39
C PRO A 215 19.99 20.94 3.12
N LEU A 216 19.09 19.95 3.01
CA LEU A 216 18.23 19.74 1.84
C LEU A 216 17.08 20.77 1.77
N ARG A 217 16.74 21.45 2.88
CA ARG A 217 15.71 22.50 2.92
C ARG A 217 16.10 23.80 2.20
N GLY A 218 17.41 24.09 2.11
CA GLY A 218 17.91 25.39 1.64
C GLY A 218 17.93 25.56 0.12
N GLN A 219 17.87 24.46 -0.63
CA GLN A 219 17.90 24.49 -2.09
C GLN A 219 16.46 24.64 -2.61
N ARG A 220 16.11 25.79 -3.20
CA ARG A 220 14.74 26.05 -3.70
C ARG A 220 14.44 25.20 -4.94
N GLY A 221 13.50 24.27 -4.83
CA GLY A 221 12.96 23.46 -5.94
C GLY A 221 11.98 22.39 -5.43
N SER A 222 10.91 22.08 -6.18
CA SER A 222 9.92 21.04 -5.83
C SER A 222 10.55 19.67 -5.60
N ASP A 223 11.61 19.37 -6.36
CA ASP A 223 12.32 18.10 -6.33
C ASP A 223 13.14 17.92 -5.04
N ASN A 224 13.46 19.02 -4.34
CA ASN A 224 14.24 18.96 -3.09
C ASN A 224 13.36 18.59 -1.89
N ALA A 225 12.08 18.99 -1.89
CA ALA A 225 11.14 18.58 -0.84
C ALA A 225 10.87 17.07 -0.88
N GLY A 226 10.76 16.50 -2.09
CA GLY A 226 10.64 15.05 -2.28
C GLY A 226 11.88 14.30 -1.77
N ARG A 227 13.08 14.73 -2.19
CA ARG A 227 14.35 14.14 -1.73
C ARG A 227 14.57 14.25 -0.23
N GLN A 228 14.14 15.35 0.39
CA GLN A 228 14.20 15.51 1.85
C GLN A 228 13.31 14.48 2.56
N ALA A 229 12.05 14.33 2.12
CA ALA A 229 11.10 13.38 2.69
C ALA A 229 11.59 11.93 2.51
N GLU A 230 12.07 11.59 1.31
CA GLU A 230 12.66 10.29 1.00
C GLU A 230 13.87 9.98 1.90
N THR A 231 14.80 10.93 2.05
CA THR A 231 15.96 10.76 2.93
C THR A 231 15.54 10.61 4.40
N ALA A 232 14.52 11.35 4.84
CA ALA A 232 13.99 11.23 6.19
C ALA A 232 13.38 9.85 6.45
N ASP A 233 12.59 9.35 5.48
CA ASP A 233 11.96 8.03 5.51
C ASP A 233 13.01 6.90 5.56
N GLU A 234 14.07 7.01 4.74
CA GLU A 234 15.19 6.06 4.74
C GLU A 234 15.92 6.02 6.09
N LEU A 235 16.26 7.20 6.64
CA LEU A 235 16.92 7.29 7.94
C LEU A 235 16.05 6.73 9.07
N ALA A 236 14.75 7.02 9.06
CA ALA A 236 13.80 6.47 10.02
C ALA A 236 13.76 4.93 9.94
N ALA A 237 13.65 4.36 8.75
CA ALA A 237 13.64 2.91 8.56
C ALA A 237 14.94 2.24 9.05
N LEU A 238 16.10 2.86 8.80
CA LEU A 238 17.39 2.37 9.28
C LEU A 238 17.50 2.41 10.82
N LEU A 239 17.02 3.47 11.46
CA LEU A 239 17.01 3.59 12.93
C LEU A 239 16.10 2.53 13.58
N VAL A 240 14.89 2.31 13.03
CA VAL A 240 14.00 1.24 13.50
C VAL A 240 14.66 -0.13 13.37
N ARG A 241 15.33 -0.40 12.24
CA ARG A 241 16.07 -1.65 12.02
C ARG A 241 17.23 -1.81 13.01
N LEU A 242 17.95 -0.74 13.30
CA LEU A 242 19.02 -0.73 14.29
C LEU A 242 18.47 -1.03 15.69
N HIS A 243 17.36 -0.39 16.08
CA HIS A 243 16.72 -0.61 17.38
C HIS A 243 16.31 -2.08 17.56
N ALA A 244 15.65 -2.66 16.56
CA ALA A 244 15.26 -4.06 16.57
C ALA A 244 16.47 -5.01 16.67
N ALA A 245 17.57 -4.72 15.95
CA ALA A 245 18.78 -5.53 15.99
C ALA A 245 19.49 -5.45 17.36
N LEU A 246 19.59 -4.24 17.95
CA LEU A 246 20.17 -4.02 19.27
C LEU A 246 19.36 -4.72 20.36
N LEU A 247 18.03 -4.60 20.32
CA LEU A 247 17.14 -5.28 21.25
C LEU A 247 17.30 -6.80 21.16
N ARG A 248 17.29 -7.37 19.95
CA ARG A 248 17.51 -8.80 19.72
C ARG A 248 18.85 -9.27 20.27
N SER A 249 19.92 -8.49 20.05
CA SER A 249 21.26 -8.78 20.56
C SER A 249 21.30 -8.81 22.10
N ARG A 250 20.69 -7.83 22.76
CA ARG A 250 20.62 -7.76 24.23
C ARG A 250 19.82 -8.90 24.85
N LEU A 251 18.68 -9.25 24.24
CA LEU A 251 17.86 -10.38 24.68
C LEU A 251 18.57 -11.72 24.47
N ALA A 252 19.36 -11.87 23.41
CA ALA A 252 20.17 -13.07 23.20
C ALA A 252 21.29 -13.19 24.24
N ALA A 253 22.00 -12.10 24.52
CA ALA A 253 23.06 -12.06 25.54
C ALA A 253 22.53 -12.38 26.96
N GLY A 254 21.31 -11.94 27.29
CA GLY A 254 20.66 -12.24 28.56
C GLY A 254 20.16 -13.70 28.70
N ARG A 255 20.06 -14.46 27.61
CA ARG A 255 19.70 -15.90 27.65
C ARG A 255 20.93 -16.82 27.75
N SER A 256 22.11 -16.29 27.48
CA SER A 256 23.40 -17.01 27.55
C SER A 256 24.13 -16.82 28.89
N SER A 257 23.54 -16.06 29.82
CA SER A 257 24.01 -15.89 31.20
C SER A 257 23.02 -16.52 32.18
#